data_AF-A0A081AJL6-F1
#
_entry.id   AF-A0A081AJL6-F1
#
_cell.length_a   1.000
_cell.length_b   1.000
_cell.length_c   1.000
_cell.angle_alpha   90.00
_cell.angle_beta   90.00
_cell.angle_gamma   90.00
#
_symmetry.space_group_name_H-M   'P 1'
#
loop_
_entity.id
_entity.type
_entity.pdbx_description
1 polymer ?
#
loop_
_entity_poly.entity_id
_entity_poly.type
_entity_poly.pdbx_seq_one_letter_code
_entity_poly.pdbx_strand_id
1 'polypeptide(L)'
;MVLPLDEPGSSTNAALGVNDTVDFEAQQGPASQMDDADLTFLSELLSQDPNIPNVTAPMMNSVPSPSSSNHSMDMSSDSAGSAKSPEDLNDSSGSERKRKLVSSPDSADDGSLTEDRNERRRMLSAKNARLYRSRKKNELVTLREQVYRLEDQLKALRLKHHVLRADSAVACWEEKAIAQRLRRRQAEELNEQLKQALFTHTGVVRDLRSIFTESAPPSTALNMRHYLHMYTHLRKDPQLRARDLEAVGTAVKIDRAMQVVLRETSTIPVTTAPEILFQELDLGTEGLGKTSTAVYAFNTRNVSKAFDVACKAILSTCGVWPDHSRIESSMKFVEVPPTEFSVQYGITKHSYQHNVTKARASTEARDLYYSRMIGSCGVLVWDFVDDDDLYPLKCSTFIKRNTVGALVLRPEMCSDGVERMVCRNICTDMQIPVNSPKPPLNVAEFALLEDMMLYESIKEGATDWQDTVA
;
A
#
# COMPACT_ATOMS: atom_id res chain seq x y z
N MET A 1 -35.94 34.11 -62.05
CA MET A 1 -36.59 32.84 -62.47
C MET A 1 -35.94 31.75 -61.63
N VAL A 2 -36.43 31.47 -60.42
CA VAL A 2 -37.59 30.64 -60.05
C VAL A 2 -37.39 29.17 -60.46
N LEU A 3 -37.34 28.32 -59.43
CA LEU A 3 -37.13 26.87 -59.34
C LEU A 3 -38.21 26.03 -60.06
N PRO A 4 -38.08 24.68 -60.10
CA PRO A 4 -38.60 23.79 -59.03
C PRO A 4 -37.64 22.58 -58.74
N LEU A 5 -37.43 21.99 -57.56
CA LEU A 5 -38.29 21.38 -56.52
C LEU A 5 -39.27 20.31 -57.03
N ASP A 6 -38.95 19.03 -56.78
CA ASP A 6 -39.93 17.96 -56.53
C ASP A 6 -39.30 16.81 -55.71
N GLU A 7 -39.94 16.53 -54.57
CA GLU A 7 -39.99 15.28 -53.79
C GLU A 7 -41.50 14.89 -53.76
N PRO A 8 -41.96 13.76 -53.17
CA PRO A 8 -41.39 12.42 -52.96
C PRO A 8 -42.40 11.29 -53.37
N GLY A 9 -41.96 10.02 -53.38
CA GLY A 9 -42.79 8.85 -53.66
C GLY A 9 -42.86 7.87 -52.48
N SER A 10 -44.09 7.52 -52.07
CA SER A 10 -44.50 6.78 -50.86
C SER A 10 -44.58 5.25 -51.04
N SER A 11 -44.29 4.54 -49.93
CA SER A 11 -44.83 3.25 -49.45
C SER A 11 -44.68 1.96 -50.27
N THR A 12 -44.18 0.92 -49.60
CA THR A 12 -45.04 -0.21 -49.15
C THR A 12 -44.33 -1.12 -48.13
N ASN A 13 -45.08 -1.48 -47.10
CA ASN A 13 -44.76 -2.45 -46.05
C ASN A 13 -44.72 -3.89 -46.59
N ALA A 14 -43.82 -4.70 -46.04
CA ALA A 14 -44.07 -6.13 -45.82
C ALA A 14 -43.42 -6.55 -44.49
N ALA A 15 -44.28 -6.74 -43.49
CA ALA A 15 -43.98 -7.38 -42.22
C ALA A 15 -44.28 -8.88 -42.31
N LEU A 16 -43.52 -9.68 -41.52
CA LEU A 16 -43.77 -11.02 -40.93
C LEU A 16 -42.35 -11.53 -40.58
N GLY A 17 -41.85 -11.56 -39.35
CA GLY A 17 -42.47 -11.88 -38.07
C GLY A 17 -42.18 -13.35 -37.76
N VAL A 18 -41.36 -13.64 -36.74
CA VAL A 18 -41.59 -14.62 -35.66
C VAL A 18 -40.44 -14.52 -34.64
N ASN A 19 -40.86 -14.44 -33.37
CA ASN A 19 -40.11 -14.34 -32.14
C ASN A 19 -39.31 -15.61 -31.81
N ASP A 20 -38.19 -15.43 -31.11
CA ASP A 20 -37.78 -16.33 -30.03
C ASP A 20 -37.04 -15.52 -28.95
N THR A 21 -37.81 -14.98 -28.02
CA THR A 21 -37.36 -14.58 -26.70
C THR A 21 -37.18 -15.83 -25.87
N VAL A 22 -35.94 -16.16 -25.53
CA VAL A 22 -35.63 -17.13 -24.47
C VAL A 22 -35.07 -16.34 -23.30
N ASP A 23 -35.87 -16.25 -22.25
CA ASP A 23 -35.46 -15.83 -20.91
C ASP A 23 -34.27 -16.69 -20.45
N PHE A 24 -33.18 -16.04 -20.05
CA PHE A 24 -32.21 -16.67 -19.16
C PHE A 24 -31.94 -15.73 -17.99
N GLU A 25 -32.40 -16.25 -16.85
CA GLU A 25 -32.37 -15.67 -15.52
C GLU A 25 -30.99 -15.14 -15.14
N ALA A 26 -30.98 -13.93 -14.59
CA ALA A 26 -29.83 -13.34 -13.93
C ALA A 26 -29.45 -14.20 -12.71
N GLN A 27 -28.39 -15.01 -12.85
CA GLN A 27 -27.68 -15.58 -11.71
C GLN A 27 -26.89 -14.48 -11.01
N GLN A 28 -27.53 -13.80 -10.06
CA GLN A 28 -26.86 -13.10 -8.98
C GLN A 28 -26.16 -14.15 -8.10
N GLY A 29 -24.87 -14.37 -8.34
CA GLY A 29 -23.94 -14.95 -7.37
C GLY A 29 -23.62 -13.92 -6.28
N PRO A 30 -23.24 -14.37 -5.06
CA PRO A 30 -23.54 -13.65 -3.84
C PRO A 30 -22.74 -12.35 -3.78
N ALA A 31 -23.46 -11.22 -3.76
CA ALA A 31 -22.95 -10.02 -3.14
C ALA A 31 -22.50 -10.42 -1.73
N SER A 32 -21.25 -10.13 -1.40
CA SER A 32 -20.71 -10.28 -0.04
C SER A 32 -21.71 -9.66 0.93
N GLN A 33 -22.42 -10.53 1.65
CA GLN A 33 -23.42 -10.16 2.62
C GLN A 33 -22.69 -9.36 3.69
N MET A 34 -22.83 -8.03 3.63
CA MET A 34 -22.38 -7.13 4.69
C MET A 34 -23.01 -7.61 5.99
N ASP A 35 -22.21 -7.70 7.04
CA ASP A 35 -22.70 -8.01 8.38
C ASP A 35 -23.73 -6.95 8.80
N ASP A 36 -25.00 -7.31 8.64
CA ASP A 36 -26.18 -6.53 9.03
C ASP A 36 -26.15 -6.19 10.54
N ALA A 37 -25.36 -6.93 11.31
CA ALA A 37 -25.11 -6.73 12.73
C ALA A 37 -24.42 -5.39 13.05
N ASP A 38 -23.51 -4.91 12.18
CA ASP A 38 -22.82 -3.64 12.38
C ASP A 38 -23.70 -2.44 11.97
N LEU A 39 -24.59 -2.63 10.99
CA LEU A 39 -25.56 -1.61 10.58
C LEU A 39 -26.71 -1.47 11.57
N THR A 40 -27.21 -2.58 12.13
CA THR A 40 -28.25 -2.55 13.16
C THR A 40 -27.75 -1.91 14.45
N PHE A 41 -26.53 -2.23 14.90
CA PHE A 41 -25.92 -1.62 16.08
C PHE A 41 -25.77 -0.08 15.96
N LEU A 42 -25.36 0.40 14.78
CA LEU A 42 -25.23 1.84 14.53
C LEU A 42 -26.58 2.55 14.36
N SER A 43 -27.60 1.86 13.84
CA SER A 43 -28.97 2.40 13.74
C SER A 43 -29.65 2.53 15.12
N GLU A 44 -29.38 1.60 16.04
CA GLU A 44 -29.93 1.60 17.40
C GLU A 44 -29.29 2.70 18.26
N LEU A 45 -28.02 3.02 18.02
CA LEU A 45 -27.30 4.11 18.69
C LEU A 45 -27.81 5.51 18.28
N LEU A 46 -28.35 5.65 17.07
CA LEU A 46 -28.78 6.93 16.48
C LEU A 46 -30.29 7.20 16.60
N SER A 47 -31.09 6.23 17.06
CA SER A 47 -32.55 6.35 17.11
C SER A 47 -33.12 6.89 18.43
N GLN A 48 -32.28 7.37 19.36
CA GLN A 48 -32.78 8.03 20.58
C GLN A 48 -33.01 9.52 20.36
N ASP A 49 -34.24 9.86 19.95
CA ASP A 49 -34.74 11.23 19.91
C ASP A 49 -34.98 11.75 21.36
N PRO A 50 -34.61 13.00 21.70
CA PRO A 50 -34.65 13.48 23.07
C PRO A 50 -36.00 14.15 23.35
N ASN A 51 -37.01 13.40 23.80
CA ASN A 51 -38.07 13.97 24.63
C ASN A 51 -38.95 12.92 25.34
N ILE A 52 -39.10 13.14 26.65
CA ILE A 52 -40.03 12.56 27.65
C ILE A 52 -39.48 11.37 28.48
N PRO A 53 -39.53 11.44 29.83
CA PRO A 53 -38.98 10.43 30.73
C PRO A 53 -40.01 9.38 31.15
N ASN A 54 -39.62 8.10 31.21
CA ASN A 54 -39.91 7.24 32.38
C ASN A 54 -39.21 5.87 32.33
N VAL A 55 -38.44 5.60 33.38
CA VAL A 55 -38.39 4.37 34.20
C VAL A 55 -38.88 3.07 33.52
N THR A 56 -37.99 2.12 33.23
CA THR A 56 -37.65 0.93 34.06
C THR A 56 -36.75 0.01 33.21
N ALA A 57 -35.58 -0.38 33.70
CA ALA A 57 -34.74 -1.41 33.06
C ALA A 57 -34.69 -2.67 33.94
N PRO A 58 -34.59 -3.87 33.35
CA PRO A 58 -33.84 -4.94 33.95
C PRO A 58 -32.60 -5.29 33.11
N MET A 59 -31.50 -5.46 33.84
CA MET A 59 -30.19 -6.02 33.48
C MET A 59 -30.28 -7.22 32.52
N MET A 60 -29.26 -7.43 31.65
CA MET A 60 -28.34 -8.59 31.69
C MET A 60 -27.07 -8.38 30.82
N ASN A 61 -25.92 -8.69 31.42
CA ASN A 61 -24.71 -9.39 30.94
C ASN A 61 -23.87 -8.92 29.72
N SER A 62 -22.59 -8.60 30.03
CA SER A 62 -21.30 -9.15 29.50
C SER A 62 -21.22 -9.50 28.00
N VAL A 63 -20.23 -9.08 27.17
CA VAL A 63 -18.77 -9.40 27.08
C VAL A 63 -18.15 -8.50 25.95
N PRO A 64 -16.87 -8.63 25.50
CA PRO A 64 -15.66 -7.88 25.86
C PRO A 64 -15.21 -6.77 24.87
N SER A 65 -14.31 -5.89 25.32
CA SER A 65 -13.59 -4.92 24.48
C SER A 65 -12.15 -5.38 24.16
N PRO A 66 -11.62 -5.15 22.94
CA PRO A 66 -10.21 -5.29 22.64
C PRO A 66 -9.42 -4.01 22.98
N SER A 67 -8.19 -4.24 23.42
CA SER A 67 -7.24 -3.29 24.01
C SER A 67 -6.75 -2.21 23.04
N SER A 68 -6.71 -0.95 23.50
CA SER A 68 -6.01 0.15 22.85
C SER A 68 -4.64 0.41 23.49
N SER A 69 -3.63 0.52 22.63
CA SER A 69 -2.25 0.89 22.93
C SER A 69 -2.11 2.42 22.98
N ASN A 70 -1.63 2.96 24.11
CA ASN A 70 -1.31 4.37 24.23
C ASN A 70 0.19 4.60 23.99
N HIS A 71 0.52 5.45 23.01
CA HIS A 71 1.82 6.11 22.88
C HIS A 71 1.76 7.45 23.63
N SER A 72 2.60 7.62 24.66
CA SER A 72 2.83 8.92 25.32
C SER A 72 4.11 9.57 24.79
N MET A 73 4.03 10.88 24.55
CA MET A 73 5.16 11.74 24.22
C MET A 73 6.04 11.98 25.44
N ASP A 74 7.35 11.96 25.23
CA ASP A 74 8.38 12.21 26.24
C ASP A 74 8.89 13.65 26.11
N MET A 75 9.01 14.33 27.25
CA MET A 75 9.61 15.66 27.38
C MET A 75 10.72 15.56 28.41
N SER A 76 11.94 15.79 27.92
CA SER A 76 13.20 15.69 28.66
C SER A 76 13.29 16.67 29.84
N SER A 77 13.73 16.16 30.98
CA SER A 77 14.51 16.94 31.94
C SER A 77 15.60 16.07 32.56
N ASP A 78 16.85 16.46 32.29
CA ASP A 78 18.07 15.90 32.85
C ASP A 78 18.13 16.01 34.38
N SER A 79 18.54 14.93 35.05
CA SER A 79 19.55 14.99 36.12
C SER A 79 20.09 13.62 36.51
N ALA A 80 21.34 13.43 36.08
CA ALA A 80 22.45 12.63 36.63
C ALA A 80 22.21 11.68 37.81
N GLY A 81 22.62 10.42 37.60
CA GLY A 81 22.94 9.45 38.65
C GLY A 81 23.68 8.25 38.07
N SER A 82 25.02 8.26 38.19
CA SER A 82 25.99 7.32 37.62
C SER A 82 25.68 5.82 37.75
N ALA A 83 25.84 5.17 36.60
CA ALA A 83 26.47 3.87 36.33
C ALA A 83 27.08 3.07 37.49
N LYS A 84 26.78 1.76 37.50
CA LYS A 84 27.74 0.72 37.10
C LYS A 84 27.04 -0.60 36.74
N SER A 85 27.49 -1.18 35.61
CA SER A 85 27.08 -2.45 35.02
C SER A 85 27.65 -3.68 35.75
N PRO A 86 27.15 -4.89 35.42
CA PRO A 86 27.53 -6.16 36.05
C PRO A 86 28.74 -6.78 35.34
N GLU A 87 29.58 -7.50 36.08
CA GLU A 87 30.52 -8.46 35.49
C GLU A 87 30.46 -9.78 36.26
N ASP A 88 30.09 -10.81 35.52
CA ASP A 88 30.40 -12.21 35.79
C ASP A 88 31.92 -12.42 35.69
N LEU A 89 32.53 -13.13 36.65
CA LEU A 89 33.61 -14.06 36.35
C LEU A 89 33.70 -15.16 37.43
N ASN A 90 33.69 -16.39 36.93
CA ASN A 90 34.19 -17.61 37.57
C ASN A 90 35.48 -17.37 38.36
N ASP A 91 35.61 -18.04 39.51
CA ASP A 91 36.86 -18.74 39.76
C ASP A 91 36.66 -20.04 40.55
N SER A 92 37.36 -21.05 40.05
CA SER A 92 37.43 -22.42 40.56
C SER A 92 38.54 -22.50 41.60
N SER A 93 38.29 -23.16 42.73
CA SER A 93 39.39 -23.78 43.49
C SER A 93 38.93 -25.10 44.10
N GLY A 94 39.26 -26.18 43.38
CA GLY A 94 39.42 -27.49 43.97
C GLY A 94 40.84 -27.61 44.54
N SER A 95 40.94 -28.13 45.77
CA SER A 95 42.06 -28.92 46.31
C SER A 95 41.72 -29.16 47.80
N GLU A 96 41.96 -30.31 48.43
CA GLU A 96 42.71 -31.48 48.03
C GLU A 96 42.40 -32.60 49.03
N ARG A 97 42.43 -33.83 48.53
CA ARG A 97 42.41 -35.06 49.34
C ARG A 97 43.60 -35.08 50.28
N LYS A 98 43.37 -35.36 51.56
CA LYS A 98 44.39 -35.94 52.43
C LYS A 98 43.96 -37.35 52.84
N ARG A 99 44.52 -38.34 52.14
CA ARG A 99 44.53 -39.75 52.58
C ARG A 99 45.44 -39.85 53.80
N LYS A 100 44.97 -40.52 54.85
CA LYS A 100 45.85 -41.19 55.80
C LYS A 100 45.25 -42.55 56.11
N LEU A 101 45.77 -43.58 55.44
CA LEU A 101 45.69 -44.96 55.93
C LEU A 101 46.50 -45.01 57.23
N VAL A 102 45.87 -45.44 58.31
CA VAL A 102 46.51 -46.23 59.37
C VAL A 102 45.53 -47.35 59.74
N SER A 103 46.12 -48.53 59.84
CA SER A 103 45.59 -49.88 60.03
C SER A 103 44.68 -50.09 61.25
N SER A 104 43.86 -51.14 61.14
CA SER A 104 43.02 -51.77 62.18
C SER A 104 43.73 -52.01 63.52
N PRO A 105 42.96 -52.19 64.60
CA PRO A 105 42.69 -53.58 65.00
C PRO A 105 41.21 -53.88 65.24
N ASP A 106 40.90 -55.17 65.13
CA ASP A 106 39.66 -55.83 65.50
C ASP A 106 38.96 -55.25 66.74
N SER A 107 37.66 -55.03 66.62
CA SER A 107 36.68 -55.54 67.59
C SER A 107 35.27 -55.21 67.12
N ALA A 108 34.42 -56.23 67.09
CA ALA A 108 33.02 -56.17 66.76
C ALA A 108 32.24 -55.33 67.79
N ASP A 109 31.46 -54.35 67.32
CA ASP A 109 30.14 -53.98 67.85
C ASP A 109 29.47 -52.95 66.89
N ASP A 110 28.84 -53.47 65.84
CA ASP A 110 28.19 -52.74 64.74
C ASP A 110 26.67 -52.78 64.94
N GLY A 111 26.07 -51.66 65.36
CA GLY A 111 24.60 -51.55 65.48
C GLY A 111 24.08 -50.21 66.00
N SER A 112 24.57 -49.70 67.14
CA SER A 112 23.87 -48.58 67.81
C SER A 112 24.29 -47.16 67.38
N LEU A 113 25.54 -46.96 66.91
CA LEU A 113 26.04 -45.63 66.52
C LEU A 113 25.61 -45.19 65.10
N THR A 114 25.21 -46.14 64.24
CA THR A 114 24.74 -45.87 62.87
C THR A 114 23.26 -45.50 62.85
N GLU A 115 22.45 -46.09 63.72
CA GLU A 115 21.04 -45.73 63.92
C GLU A 115 20.89 -44.29 64.40
N ASP A 116 21.67 -43.87 65.40
CA ASP A 116 21.59 -42.53 65.99
C ASP A 116 22.01 -41.42 64.98
N ARG A 117 22.95 -41.73 64.09
CA ARG A 117 23.37 -40.84 63.00
C ARG A 117 22.30 -40.73 61.89
N ASN A 118 21.58 -41.82 61.63
CA ASN A 118 20.46 -41.85 60.67
C ASN A 118 19.21 -41.17 61.25
N GLU A 119 18.93 -41.34 62.54
CA GLU A 119 17.91 -40.62 63.32
C GLU A 119 18.12 -39.11 63.21
N ARG A 120 19.35 -38.65 63.47
CA ARG A 120 19.72 -37.23 63.40
C ARG A 120 19.59 -36.67 61.99
N ARG A 121 19.93 -37.45 60.95
CA ARG A 121 19.76 -37.05 59.54
C ARG A 121 18.27 -36.94 59.16
N ARG A 122 17.43 -37.87 59.63
CA ARG A 122 15.96 -37.81 59.45
C ARG A 122 15.35 -36.58 60.13
N MET A 123 15.77 -36.27 61.34
CA MET A 123 15.30 -35.08 62.09
C MET A 123 15.67 -33.77 61.40
N LEU A 124 16.91 -33.65 60.89
CA LEU A 124 17.36 -32.48 60.13
C LEU A 124 16.61 -32.33 58.80
N SER A 125 16.37 -33.43 58.07
CA SER A 125 15.55 -33.42 56.85
C SER A 125 14.10 -32.99 57.14
N ALA A 126 13.50 -33.47 58.24
CA ALA A 126 12.16 -33.04 58.65
C ALA A 126 12.12 -31.55 59.01
N LYS A 127 13.15 -31.04 59.71
CA LYS A 127 13.28 -29.61 60.04
C LYS A 127 13.44 -28.76 58.77
N ASN A 128 14.29 -29.18 57.84
CA ASN A 128 14.48 -28.50 56.55
C ASN A 128 13.22 -28.54 55.69
N ALA A 129 12.48 -29.65 55.67
CA ALA A 129 11.21 -29.76 54.97
C ALA A 129 10.14 -28.81 55.55
N ARG A 130 10.11 -28.63 56.88
CA ARG A 130 9.23 -27.64 57.53
C ARG A 130 9.61 -26.21 57.16
N LEU A 131 10.91 -25.88 57.19
CA LEU A 131 11.40 -24.56 56.79
C LEU A 131 11.10 -24.26 55.31
N TYR A 132 11.29 -25.24 54.43
CA TYR A 132 10.95 -25.12 53.01
C TYR A 132 9.46 -24.87 52.79
N ARG A 133 8.59 -25.64 53.45
CA ARG A 133 7.12 -25.41 53.40
C ARG A 133 6.74 -24.03 53.93
N SER A 134 7.39 -23.57 55.01
CA SER A 134 7.15 -22.25 55.57
C SER A 134 7.57 -21.13 54.60
N ARG A 135 8.73 -21.26 53.94
CA ARG A 135 9.19 -20.28 52.94
C ARG A 135 8.24 -20.22 51.74
N LYS A 136 7.86 -21.38 51.19
CA LYS A 136 6.92 -21.46 50.07
C LYS A 136 5.54 -20.89 50.42
N LYS A 137 5.07 -21.09 51.65
CA LYS A 137 3.82 -20.49 52.14
C LYS A 137 3.91 -18.96 52.17
N ASN A 138 5.01 -18.41 52.68
CA ASN A 138 5.22 -16.96 52.74
C ASN A 138 5.33 -16.35 51.33
N GLU A 139 6.07 -16.98 50.41
CA GLU A 139 6.14 -16.55 49.00
C GLU A 139 4.75 -16.54 48.34
N LEU A 140 3.94 -17.56 48.59
CA LEU A 140 2.59 -17.65 48.04
C LEU A 140 1.66 -16.56 48.60
N VAL A 141 1.82 -16.18 49.87
CA VAL A 141 1.12 -15.02 50.46
C VAL A 141 1.54 -13.72 49.77
N THR A 142 2.84 -13.50 49.59
CA THR A 142 3.33 -12.28 48.91
C THR A 142 2.88 -12.18 47.46
N LEU A 143 2.84 -13.30 46.73
CA LEU A 143 2.33 -13.33 45.35
C LEU A 143 0.84 -13.04 45.30
N ARG A 144 0.05 -13.54 46.26
CA ARG A 144 -1.39 -13.20 46.35
C ARG A 144 -1.60 -11.71 46.60
N GLU A 145 -0.82 -11.11 47.50
CA GLU A 145 -0.89 -9.66 47.75
C GLU A 145 -0.55 -8.84 46.49
N GLN A 146 0.43 -9.28 45.70
CA GLN A 146 0.77 -8.64 44.43
C GLN A 146 -0.36 -8.76 43.40
N VAL A 147 -0.99 -9.94 43.28
CA VAL A 147 -2.14 -10.13 42.39
C VAL A 147 -3.30 -9.22 42.81
N TYR A 148 -3.63 -9.17 44.10
CA TYR A 148 -4.66 -8.26 44.60
C TYR A 148 -4.35 -6.78 44.29
N ARG A 149 -3.09 -6.36 44.46
CA ARG A 149 -2.68 -4.99 44.12
C ARG A 149 -2.82 -4.69 42.62
N LEU A 150 -2.42 -5.61 41.76
CA LEU A 150 -2.52 -5.46 40.31
C LEU A 150 -3.98 -5.46 39.83
N GLU A 151 -4.83 -6.31 40.42
CA GLU A 151 -6.27 -6.29 40.16
C GLU A 151 -6.92 -4.98 40.55
N ASP A 152 -6.52 -4.39 41.68
CA ASP A 152 -7.03 -3.10 42.14
C ASP A 152 -6.57 -1.95 41.24
N GLN A 153 -5.29 -1.95 40.83
CA GLN A 153 -4.77 -1.01 39.83
C GLN A 153 -5.52 -1.11 38.50
N LEU A 154 -5.84 -2.33 38.06
CA LEU A 154 -6.57 -2.57 36.83
C LEU A 154 -8.04 -2.12 36.92
N LYS A 155 -8.68 -2.31 38.08
CA LYS A 155 -10.02 -1.75 38.36
C LYS A 155 -10.00 -0.22 38.36
N ALA A 156 -9.01 0.39 39.01
CA ALA A 156 -8.85 1.84 39.04
C ALA A 156 -8.60 2.42 37.63
N LEU A 157 -7.77 1.77 36.82
CA LEU A 157 -7.53 2.15 35.42
C LEU A 157 -8.79 2.02 34.56
N ARG A 158 -9.56 0.93 34.71
CA ARG A 158 -10.84 0.74 34.02
C ARG A 158 -11.86 1.81 34.42
N LEU A 159 -11.95 2.14 35.70
CA LEU A 159 -12.83 3.19 36.21
C LEU A 159 -12.42 4.56 35.65
N LYS A 160 -11.11 4.86 35.67
CA LYS A 160 -10.55 6.10 35.10
C LYS A 160 -10.82 6.21 33.61
N HIS A 161 -10.66 5.12 32.86
CA HIS A 161 -11.00 5.06 31.43
C HIS A 161 -12.50 5.29 31.19
N HIS A 162 -13.37 4.68 31.99
CA HIS A 162 -14.82 4.90 31.89
C HIS A 162 -15.21 6.35 32.22
N VAL A 163 -14.62 6.96 33.24
CA VAL A 163 -14.89 8.35 33.62
C VAL A 163 -14.39 9.31 32.53
N LEU A 164 -13.19 9.09 31.98
CA LEU A 164 -12.67 9.90 30.87
C LEU A 164 -13.48 9.72 29.57
N ARG A 165 -14.13 8.57 29.38
CA ARG A 165 -15.09 8.36 28.27
C ARG A 165 -16.42 9.09 28.51
N ALA A 166 -16.81 9.30 29.76
CA ALA A 166 -17.99 10.08 30.14
C ALA A 166 -17.78 11.59 29.97
N ASP A 167 -16.53 12.06 29.93
CA ASP A 167 -16.20 13.39 29.39
C ASP A 167 -16.45 13.36 27.87
N SER A 168 -17.63 13.84 27.49
CA SER A 168 -18.20 13.87 26.12
C SER A 168 -17.30 14.49 25.05
N ALA A 169 -16.19 15.12 25.42
CA ALA A 169 -15.21 15.68 24.50
C ALA A 169 -14.49 14.61 23.67
N VAL A 170 -14.06 13.49 24.27
CA VAL A 170 -13.31 12.44 23.55
C VAL A 170 -14.26 11.67 22.61
N ALA A 171 -15.44 11.31 23.09
CA ALA A 171 -16.48 10.66 22.29
C ALA A 171 -16.94 11.55 21.12
N CYS A 172 -17.09 12.86 21.32
CA CYS A 172 -17.51 13.79 20.27
C CYS A 172 -16.48 13.90 19.13
N TRP A 173 -15.17 13.87 19.44
CA TRP A 173 -14.13 13.87 18.40
C TRP A 173 -14.04 12.54 17.66
N GLU A 174 -14.20 11.42 18.35
CA GLU A 174 -14.28 10.09 17.72
C GLU A 174 -15.48 9.99 16.78
N GLU A 175 -16.67 10.42 17.21
CA GLU A 175 -17.88 10.46 16.39
C GLU A 175 -17.70 11.37 15.17
N LYS A 176 -17.13 12.57 15.35
CA LYS A 176 -16.83 13.47 14.23
C LYS A 176 -15.83 12.86 13.25
N ALA A 177 -14.80 12.18 13.74
CA ALA A 177 -13.80 11.52 12.92
C ALA A 177 -14.42 10.35 12.12
N ILE A 178 -15.28 9.55 12.75
CA ILE A 178 -16.03 8.46 12.09
C ILE A 178 -16.97 9.03 11.02
N ALA A 179 -17.75 10.08 11.33
CA ALA A 179 -18.65 10.72 10.38
C ALA A 179 -17.89 11.32 9.19
N GLN A 180 -16.74 11.94 9.42
CA GLN A 180 -15.89 12.47 8.35
C GLN A 180 -15.32 11.34 7.49
N ARG A 181 -14.90 10.23 8.10
CA ARG A 181 -14.41 9.04 7.38
C ARG A 181 -15.50 8.41 6.51
N LEU A 182 -16.74 8.34 7.02
CA LEU A 182 -17.88 7.83 6.27
C LEU A 182 -18.21 8.72 5.07
N ARG A 183 -18.30 10.04 5.28
CA ARG A 183 -18.53 11.00 4.18
C ARG A 183 -17.45 10.93 3.12
N ARG A 184 -16.19 10.79 3.55
CA ARG A 184 -15.07 10.63 2.64
C ARG A 184 -15.19 9.34 1.83
N ARG A 185 -15.54 8.21 2.46
CA ARG A 185 -15.76 6.93 1.77
C ARG A 185 -16.90 7.02 0.74
N GLN A 186 -18.02 7.65 1.09
CA GLN A 186 -19.13 7.87 0.16
C GLN A 186 -18.72 8.74 -1.03
N ALA A 187 -17.92 9.78 -0.79
CA ALA A 187 -17.38 10.62 -1.86
C ALA A 187 -16.40 9.86 -2.76
N GLU A 188 -15.56 8.98 -2.19
CA GLU A 188 -14.64 8.12 -2.93
C GLU A 188 -15.40 7.12 -3.83
N GLU A 189 -16.47 6.50 -3.31
CA GLU A 189 -17.32 5.58 -4.07
C GLU A 189 -18.03 6.29 -5.24
N LEU A 190 -18.63 7.45 -4.99
CA LEU A 190 -19.24 8.28 -6.04
C LEU A 190 -18.21 8.69 -7.08
N ASN A 191 -17.00 9.08 -6.66
CA ASN A 191 -15.92 9.45 -7.56
C ASN A 191 -15.50 8.27 -8.46
N GLU A 192 -15.42 7.05 -7.91
CA GLU A 192 -15.14 5.87 -8.73
C GLU A 192 -16.25 5.61 -9.76
N GLN A 193 -17.52 5.74 -9.38
CA GLN A 193 -18.63 5.64 -10.33
C GLN A 193 -18.53 6.71 -11.43
N LEU A 194 -18.21 7.95 -11.07
CA LEU A 194 -18.03 9.05 -12.02
C LEU A 194 -16.84 8.84 -12.95
N LYS A 195 -15.70 8.34 -12.45
CA LYS A 195 -14.53 7.99 -13.28
C LYS A 195 -14.88 6.89 -14.29
N GLN A 196 -15.65 5.90 -13.86
CA GLN A 196 -16.08 4.79 -14.71
C GLN A 196 -17.06 5.28 -15.78
N ALA A 197 -18.00 6.15 -15.41
CA ALA A 197 -18.89 6.82 -16.36
C ALA A 197 -18.11 7.71 -17.34
N LEU A 198 -17.17 8.54 -16.85
CA LEU A 198 -16.34 9.41 -17.66
C LEU A 198 -15.49 8.60 -18.63
N PHE A 199 -14.90 7.47 -18.21
CA PHE A 199 -14.20 6.55 -19.10
C PHE A 199 -15.12 6.04 -20.22
N THR A 200 -16.33 5.61 -19.88
CA THR A 200 -17.32 5.08 -20.82
C THR A 200 -17.84 6.16 -21.79
N HIS A 201 -18.14 7.36 -21.31
CA HIS A 201 -18.59 8.49 -22.13
C HIS A 201 -17.46 9.05 -23.01
N THR A 202 -16.23 9.13 -22.49
CA THR A 202 -15.05 9.48 -23.30
C THR A 202 -14.79 8.42 -24.38
N GLY A 203 -15.15 7.16 -24.08
CA GLY A 203 -15.49 6.08 -25.02
C GLY A 203 -16.20 6.57 -26.27
N VAL A 204 -17.49 6.78 -26.05
CA VAL A 204 -18.49 7.12 -27.07
C VAL A 204 -18.18 8.43 -27.78
N VAL A 205 -17.75 9.47 -27.06
CA VAL A 205 -17.45 10.78 -27.68
C VAL A 205 -16.27 10.68 -28.65
N ARG A 206 -15.25 9.88 -28.34
CA ARG A 206 -14.14 9.67 -29.27
C ARG A 206 -14.57 8.86 -30.48
N ASP A 207 -15.35 7.80 -30.29
CA ASP A 207 -15.86 6.97 -31.37
C ASP A 207 -16.74 7.81 -32.31
N LEU A 208 -17.67 8.60 -31.76
CA LEU A 208 -18.45 9.57 -32.52
C LEU A 208 -17.56 10.59 -33.22
N ARG A 209 -16.54 11.14 -32.56
CA ARG A 209 -15.63 12.10 -33.19
C ARG A 209 -14.79 11.49 -34.30
N SER A 210 -14.40 10.22 -34.18
CA SER A 210 -13.72 9.47 -35.26
C SER A 210 -14.63 9.28 -36.48
N ILE A 211 -15.95 9.21 -36.26
CA ILE A 211 -16.97 9.16 -37.31
C ILE A 211 -17.20 10.55 -37.92
N PHE A 212 -17.09 11.63 -37.14
CA PHE A 212 -17.52 12.97 -37.57
C PHE A 212 -16.41 13.95 -37.96
N THR A 213 -15.15 13.77 -37.54
CA THR A 213 -14.11 14.79 -37.77
C THR A 213 -12.69 14.25 -37.69
N GLU A 214 -11.99 14.27 -38.83
CA GLU A 214 -10.53 14.20 -38.97
C GLU A 214 -9.83 15.50 -38.45
N SER A 215 -10.61 16.51 -38.02
CA SER A 215 -10.14 17.89 -37.75
C SER A 215 -10.60 18.52 -36.43
N ALA A 216 -11.27 17.79 -35.54
CA ALA A 216 -11.63 18.36 -34.23
C ALA A 216 -10.38 18.49 -33.33
N PRO A 217 -10.34 19.44 -32.38
CA PRO A 217 -9.22 19.62 -31.44
C PRO A 217 -9.18 18.51 -30.37
N PRO A 218 -7.99 18.10 -29.87
CA PRO A 218 -7.83 16.90 -29.03
C PRO A 218 -8.85 16.83 -27.88
N SER A 219 -9.41 15.64 -27.65
CA SER A 219 -10.27 15.38 -26.50
C SER A 219 -9.50 15.75 -25.23
N THR A 220 -10.21 16.09 -24.14
CA THR A 220 -9.65 16.30 -22.79
C THR A 220 -8.34 15.57 -22.60
N ALA A 221 -7.27 16.32 -22.26
CA ALA A 221 -5.92 15.80 -22.25
C ALA A 221 -5.84 14.47 -21.47
N LEU A 222 -5.23 13.46 -22.09
CA LEU A 222 -5.15 12.13 -21.49
C LEU A 222 -4.40 12.24 -20.17
N ASN A 223 -5.02 11.86 -19.06
CA ASN A 223 -4.43 11.95 -17.74
C ASN A 223 -4.75 10.67 -16.95
N MET A 224 -3.72 9.84 -16.73
CA MET A 224 -3.83 8.56 -16.06
C MET A 224 -4.27 8.70 -14.59
N ARG A 225 -4.04 9.86 -13.96
CA ARG A 225 -4.55 10.18 -12.61
C ARG A 225 -6.08 10.06 -12.54
N HIS A 226 -6.79 10.48 -13.59
CA HIS A 226 -8.26 10.43 -13.61
C HIS A 226 -8.80 9.00 -13.72
N TYR A 227 -8.04 8.08 -14.31
CA TYR A 227 -8.50 6.70 -14.54
C TYR A 227 -8.07 5.75 -13.43
N LEU A 228 -6.84 5.90 -12.94
CA LEU A 228 -6.20 4.93 -12.05
C LEU A 228 -6.06 5.44 -10.63
N HIS A 229 -5.65 6.70 -10.47
CA HIS A 229 -5.26 7.18 -9.15
C HIS A 229 -6.48 7.38 -8.24
N MET A 230 -6.34 6.90 -7.01
CA MET A 230 -7.23 7.18 -5.89
C MET A 230 -6.37 7.71 -4.76
N TYR A 231 -6.94 8.61 -3.96
CA TYR A 231 -6.19 9.16 -2.84
C TYR A 231 -5.67 8.04 -1.94
N THR A 232 -4.36 8.01 -1.74
CA THR A 232 -3.63 6.94 -1.08
C THR A 232 -2.84 7.51 0.10
N HIS A 233 -3.26 7.14 1.31
CA HIS A 233 -2.57 7.49 2.56
C HIS A 233 -2.02 6.23 3.22
N LEU A 234 -0.69 6.12 3.29
CA LEU A 234 -0.03 5.01 3.95
C LEU A 234 0.22 5.35 5.42
N ARG A 235 -0.56 4.72 6.29
CA ARG A 235 -0.50 4.98 7.72
C ARG A 235 0.74 4.37 8.39
N LYS A 236 1.08 4.88 9.57
CA LYS A 236 2.22 4.40 10.37
C LYS A 236 1.99 3.02 11.00
N ASP A 237 0.75 2.73 11.38
CA ASP A 237 0.40 1.44 11.98
C ASP A 237 0.57 0.29 10.96
N PRO A 238 1.31 -0.79 11.29
CA PRO A 238 1.62 -1.85 10.33
C PRO A 238 0.39 -2.55 9.74
N GLN A 239 -0.65 -2.80 10.53
CA GLN A 239 -1.85 -3.49 10.06
C GLN A 239 -2.69 -2.59 9.16
N LEU A 240 -2.83 -1.32 9.54
CA LEU A 240 -3.51 -0.32 8.72
C LEU A 240 -2.77 -0.07 7.41
N ARG A 241 -1.43 -0.02 7.45
CA ARG A 241 -0.59 0.14 6.26
C ARG A 241 -0.71 -1.05 5.30
N ALA A 242 -0.75 -2.28 5.83
CA ALA A 242 -0.99 -3.47 5.01
C ALA A 242 -2.34 -3.36 4.27
N ARG A 243 -3.40 -2.96 4.98
CA ARG A 243 -4.72 -2.71 4.37
C ARG A 243 -4.71 -1.59 3.35
N ASP A 244 -3.95 -0.52 3.59
CA ASP A 244 -3.82 0.60 2.63
C ASP A 244 -3.15 0.11 1.33
N LEU A 245 -2.12 -0.73 1.43
CA LEU A 245 -1.43 -1.31 0.27
C LEU A 245 -2.31 -2.31 -0.51
N GLU A 246 -3.07 -3.15 0.20
CA GLU A 246 -4.05 -4.07 -0.42
C GLU A 246 -5.15 -3.31 -1.17
N ALA A 247 -5.60 -2.17 -0.64
CA ALA A 247 -6.62 -1.36 -1.29
C ALA A 247 -6.14 -0.71 -2.61
N VAL A 248 -4.83 -0.47 -2.76
CA VAL A 248 -4.27 0.12 -3.98
C VAL A 248 -4.12 -0.92 -5.09
N GLY A 249 -3.53 -2.07 -4.78
CA GLY A 249 -3.28 -3.14 -5.75
C GLY A 249 -4.51 -4.05 -5.89
N THR A 250 -5.41 -3.76 -6.83
CA THR A 250 -6.60 -4.58 -7.09
C THR A 250 -6.66 -5.08 -8.53
N ALA A 251 -7.27 -6.25 -8.74
CA ALA A 251 -7.50 -6.81 -10.08
C ALA A 251 -8.25 -5.82 -10.99
N VAL A 252 -9.29 -5.16 -10.45
CA VAL A 252 -10.12 -4.18 -11.18
C VAL A 252 -9.28 -3.02 -11.71
N LYS A 253 -8.30 -2.54 -10.92
CA LYS A 253 -7.42 -1.45 -11.34
C LYS A 253 -6.43 -1.90 -12.42
N ILE A 254 -5.90 -3.12 -12.34
CA ILE A 254 -5.06 -3.71 -13.40
C ILE A 254 -5.87 -3.88 -14.70
N ASP A 255 -7.11 -4.37 -14.61
CA ASP A 255 -7.99 -4.53 -15.76
C ASP A 255 -8.35 -3.19 -16.40
N ARG A 256 -8.69 -2.18 -15.59
CA ARG A 256 -8.95 -0.81 -16.07
C ARG A 256 -7.70 -0.22 -16.73
N ALA A 257 -6.53 -0.38 -16.12
CA ALA A 257 -5.27 0.08 -16.70
C ALA A 257 -4.98 -0.55 -18.07
N MET A 258 -5.16 -1.87 -18.18
CA MET A 258 -5.02 -2.58 -19.44
C MET A 258 -5.99 -2.06 -20.50
N GLN A 259 -7.26 -1.86 -20.15
CA GLN A 259 -8.27 -1.33 -21.07
C GLN A 259 -7.93 0.08 -21.55
N VAL A 260 -7.52 0.97 -20.65
CA VAL A 260 -7.11 2.35 -21.00
C VAL A 260 -5.92 2.31 -21.95
N VAL A 261 -4.86 1.59 -21.61
CA VAL A 261 -3.65 1.53 -22.44
C VAL A 261 -3.95 0.98 -23.83
N LEU A 262 -4.66 -0.14 -23.93
CA LEU A 262 -4.99 -0.75 -25.22
C LEU A 262 -5.92 0.14 -26.06
N ARG A 263 -6.88 0.82 -25.43
CA ARG A 263 -7.80 1.73 -26.11
C ARG A 263 -7.10 2.96 -26.67
N GLU A 264 -6.35 3.66 -25.82
CA GLU A 264 -5.69 4.93 -26.20
C GLU A 264 -4.54 4.72 -27.18
N THR A 265 -3.93 3.53 -27.22
CA THR A 265 -2.85 3.21 -28.17
C THR A 265 -3.32 2.46 -29.42
N SER A 266 -4.61 2.14 -29.54
CA SER A 266 -5.14 1.26 -30.60
C SER A 266 -4.84 1.74 -32.03
N THR A 267 -4.76 3.05 -32.25
CA THR A 267 -4.48 3.66 -33.56
C THR A 267 -2.99 3.78 -33.89
N ILE A 268 -2.12 3.54 -32.91
CA ILE A 268 -0.67 3.69 -33.07
C ILE A 268 -0.11 2.44 -33.76
N PRO A 269 0.58 2.57 -34.90
CA PRO A 269 1.15 1.44 -35.61
C PRO A 269 2.22 0.74 -34.78
N VAL A 270 2.24 -0.59 -34.88
CA VAL A 270 3.22 -1.42 -34.18
C VAL A 270 4.45 -1.60 -35.07
N THR A 271 5.57 -0.99 -34.68
CA THR A 271 6.86 -1.15 -35.35
C THR A 271 7.99 -1.39 -34.34
N THR A 272 9.16 -1.79 -34.82
CA THR A 272 10.36 -1.94 -33.97
C THR A 272 11.02 -0.60 -33.62
N ALA A 273 10.69 0.47 -34.36
CA ALA A 273 11.01 1.84 -33.98
C ALA A 273 9.96 2.36 -32.98
N PRO A 274 10.38 3.12 -31.94
CA PRO A 274 9.45 3.61 -30.94
C PRO A 274 8.62 4.76 -31.48
N GLU A 275 7.31 4.66 -31.33
CA GLU A 275 6.41 5.79 -31.49
C GLU A 275 6.08 6.35 -30.11
N ILE A 276 6.57 7.56 -29.83
CA ILE A 276 6.42 8.24 -28.55
C ILE A 276 5.69 9.56 -28.80
N LEU A 277 4.49 9.66 -28.26
CA LEU A 277 3.66 10.85 -28.27
C LEU A 277 3.62 11.43 -26.86
N PHE A 278 3.52 12.75 -26.74
CA PHE A 278 3.34 13.39 -25.45
C PHE A 278 2.30 14.51 -25.53
N GLN A 279 1.67 14.77 -24.39
CA GLN A 279 0.73 15.85 -24.20
C GLN A 279 1.07 16.56 -22.89
N GLU A 280 1.18 17.89 -22.94
CA GLU A 280 1.33 18.69 -21.73
C GLU A 280 0.01 18.73 -20.95
N LEU A 281 0.11 18.65 -19.62
CA LEU A 281 -1.02 18.73 -18.71
C LEU A 281 -1.04 20.08 -18.01
N ASP A 282 -2.15 20.79 -18.16
CA ASP A 282 -2.43 21.97 -17.34
C ASP A 282 -2.95 21.51 -15.96
N LEU A 283 -2.08 21.60 -14.95
CA LEU A 283 -2.41 21.33 -13.55
C LEU A 283 -2.81 22.61 -12.80
N GLY A 284 -3.08 23.72 -13.51
CA GLY A 284 -3.44 24.99 -12.90
C GLY A 284 -2.35 25.46 -11.94
N THR A 285 -2.69 25.82 -10.70
CA THR A 285 -1.71 26.25 -9.70
C THR A 285 -0.96 25.10 -9.04
N GLU A 286 -1.40 23.84 -9.20
CA GLU A 286 -0.80 22.68 -8.51
C GLU A 286 0.60 22.35 -9.02
N GLY A 287 0.90 22.62 -10.29
CA GLY A 287 2.21 22.29 -10.84
C GLY A 287 2.26 22.29 -12.37
N LEU A 288 3.14 21.44 -12.89
CA LEU A 288 3.29 21.13 -14.31
C LEU A 288 3.22 19.61 -14.49
N GLY A 289 2.70 19.14 -15.60
CA GLY A 289 2.69 17.71 -15.87
C GLY A 289 2.73 17.37 -17.35
N LYS A 290 2.98 16.10 -17.63
CA LYS A 290 2.87 15.51 -18.97
C LYS A 290 2.17 14.18 -18.90
N THR A 291 1.58 13.79 -20.02
CA THR A 291 1.25 12.40 -20.30
C THR A 291 1.99 11.96 -21.55
N SER A 292 2.81 10.92 -21.41
CA SER A 292 3.47 10.25 -22.51
C SER A 292 2.71 8.99 -22.89
N THR A 293 2.66 8.70 -24.18
CA THR A 293 2.12 7.46 -24.76
C THR A 293 3.18 6.87 -25.68
N ALA A 294 3.59 5.63 -25.44
CA ALA A 294 4.65 4.99 -26.21
C ALA A 294 4.23 3.59 -26.68
N VAL A 295 4.52 3.27 -27.94
CA VAL A 295 4.33 1.95 -28.53
C VAL A 295 5.59 1.53 -29.26
N TYR A 296 6.07 0.32 -28.96
CA TYR A 296 7.22 -0.27 -29.63
C TYR A 296 7.18 -1.81 -29.55
N ALA A 297 7.72 -2.45 -30.57
CA ALA A 297 7.86 -3.90 -30.65
C ALA A 297 9.31 -4.35 -30.42
N PHE A 298 9.46 -5.50 -29.77
CA PHE A 298 10.74 -6.15 -29.51
C PHE A 298 10.81 -7.48 -30.24
N ASN A 299 11.97 -7.75 -30.83
CA ASN A 299 12.29 -9.03 -31.46
C ASN A 299 12.57 -10.09 -30.40
N THR A 300 11.52 -10.55 -29.73
CA THR A 300 11.54 -11.64 -28.77
C THR A 300 10.20 -12.36 -28.80
N ARG A 301 10.20 -13.64 -28.42
CA ARG A 301 8.98 -14.41 -28.10
C ARG A 301 8.91 -14.77 -26.61
N ASN A 302 9.94 -14.40 -25.84
CA ASN A 302 10.01 -14.72 -24.43
C ASN A 302 9.29 -13.65 -23.61
N VAL A 303 7.98 -13.85 -23.44
CA VAL A 303 7.10 -12.92 -22.71
C VAL A 303 7.63 -12.66 -21.29
N SER A 304 7.97 -13.70 -20.54
CA SER A 304 8.38 -13.57 -19.14
C SER A 304 9.67 -12.76 -18.99
N LYS A 305 10.66 -13.02 -19.86
CA LYS A 305 11.92 -12.25 -19.89
C LYS A 305 11.64 -10.79 -20.26
N ALA A 306 10.92 -10.56 -21.35
CA ALA A 306 10.61 -9.22 -21.82
C ALA A 306 9.82 -8.40 -20.79
N PHE A 307 8.87 -9.05 -20.09
CA PHE A 307 8.08 -8.41 -19.05
C PHE A 307 8.92 -8.08 -17.81
N ASP A 308 9.77 -9.00 -17.34
CA ASP A 308 10.66 -8.75 -16.22
C ASP A 308 11.65 -7.61 -16.51
N VAL A 309 12.21 -7.57 -17.73
CA VAL A 309 13.07 -6.48 -18.20
C VAL A 309 12.29 -5.16 -18.23
N ALA A 310 11.09 -5.15 -18.79
CA ALA A 310 10.23 -3.96 -18.84
C ALA A 310 9.89 -3.42 -17.45
N CYS A 311 9.54 -4.30 -16.51
CA CYS A 311 9.29 -3.93 -15.12
C CYS A 311 10.51 -3.29 -14.48
N LYS A 312 11.68 -3.94 -14.61
CA LYS A 312 12.94 -3.41 -14.06
C LYS A 312 13.34 -2.08 -14.68
N ALA A 313 13.13 -1.91 -15.99
CA ALA A 313 13.41 -0.66 -16.68
C ALA A 313 12.52 0.47 -16.15
N ILE A 314 11.22 0.26 -15.99
CA ILE A 314 10.31 1.27 -15.41
C ILE A 314 10.68 1.61 -13.97
N LEU A 315 10.98 0.59 -13.15
CA LEU A 315 11.39 0.79 -11.77
C LEU A 315 12.69 1.61 -11.69
N SER A 316 13.66 1.37 -12.57
CA SER A 316 14.95 2.05 -12.52
C SER A 316 15.01 3.37 -13.29
N THR A 317 14.08 3.61 -14.22
CA THR A 317 14.04 4.85 -15.01
C THR A 317 13.53 5.97 -14.13
N CYS A 318 14.46 6.80 -13.66
CA CYS A 318 14.15 7.91 -12.77
C CYS A 318 14.74 9.21 -13.32
N GLY A 319 13.87 10.21 -13.50
CA GLY A 319 14.14 11.64 -13.46
C GLY A 319 15.38 12.10 -14.20
N VAL A 320 15.23 12.39 -15.50
CA VAL A 320 16.16 13.29 -16.17
C VAL A 320 15.51 14.66 -16.23
N TRP A 321 16.21 15.68 -15.78
CA TRP A 321 15.67 17.03 -15.77
C TRP A 321 16.38 17.86 -16.85
N PRO A 322 15.68 18.40 -17.88
CA PRO A 322 16.30 19.19 -18.95
C PRO A 322 17.08 20.39 -18.41
N ASP A 323 18.21 20.73 -19.03
CA ASP A 323 19.09 21.81 -18.56
C ASP A 323 19.69 21.64 -17.16
N HIS A 324 19.53 20.46 -16.54
CA HIS A 324 20.07 20.19 -15.22
C HIS A 324 20.93 18.92 -15.21
N SER A 325 22.01 18.99 -14.44
CA SER A 325 22.87 17.84 -14.14
C SER A 325 22.41 17.21 -12.83
N ARG A 326 22.20 15.89 -12.84
CA ARG A 326 21.88 15.13 -11.63
C ARG A 326 23.14 14.97 -10.76
N ILE A 327 23.11 15.55 -9.57
CA ILE A 327 24.23 15.49 -8.60
C ILE A 327 24.12 14.26 -7.72
N GLU A 328 22.92 14.03 -7.16
CA GLU A 328 22.65 12.89 -6.30
C GLU A 328 21.41 12.17 -6.82
N SER A 329 21.45 10.85 -6.72
CA SER A 329 20.32 9.97 -7.01
C SER A 329 20.25 8.92 -5.91
N SER A 330 19.08 8.75 -5.34
CA SER A 330 18.77 7.69 -4.39
C SER A 330 17.45 7.09 -4.78
N MET A 331 17.44 5.78 -4.95
CA MET A 331 16.23 4.99 -5.07
C MET A 331 16.30 3.88 -4.04
N LYS A 332 15.24 3.75 -3.24
CA LYS A 332 15.13 2.72 -2.23
C LYS A 332 13.76 2.06 -2.32
N PHE A 333 13.74 0.74 -2.49
CA PHE A 333 12.56 -0.05 -2.25
C PHE A 333 12.46 -0.38 -0.77
N VAL A 334 11.29 -0.11 -0.20
CA VAL A 334 10.98 -0.45 1.19
C VAL A 334 10.29 -1.79 1.21
N GLU A 335 10.68 -2.65 2.14
CA GLU A 335 9.99 -3.91 2.39
C GLU A 335 8.58 -3.62 2.89
N VAL A 336 7.60 -4.18 2.20
CA VAL A 336 6.18 -4.06 2.53
C VAL A 336 5.58 -5.45 2.74
N PRO A 337 4.48 -5.57 3.51
CA PRO A 337 3.79 -6.84 3.69
C PRO A 337 3.42 -7.46 2.33
N PRO A 338 3.47 -8.79 2.20
CA PRO A 338 3.06 -9.46 0.97
C PRO A 338 1.59 -9.16 0.67
N THR A 339 1.32 -8.67 -0.53
CA THR A 339 -0.04 -8.47 -1.05
C THR A 339 -0.29 -9.40 -2.23
N GLU A 340 -1.56 -9.58 -2.61
CA GLU A 340 -1.96 -10.46 -3.71
C GLU A 340 -1.19 -10.16 -5.03
N PHE A 341 -1.01 -8.87 -5.35
CA PHE A 341 -0.31 -8.43 -6.57
C PHE A 341 1.15 -8.03 -6.33
N SER A 342 1.75 -8.46 -5.22
CA SER A 342 3.15 -8.20 -4.88
C SER A 342 3.53 -6.71 -5.01
N VAL A 343 2.73 -5.85 -4.38
CA VAL A 343 2.93 -4.39 -4.40
C VAL A 343 4.33 -4.07 -3.88
N GLN A 344 5.08 -3.29 -4.65
CA GLN A 344 6.39 -2.76 -4.30
C GLN A 344 6.26 -1.27 -3.99
N TYR A 345 6.96 -0.81 -2.96
CA TYR A 345 6.98 0.59 -2.58
C TYR A 345 8.36 1.21 -2.78
N GLY A 346 8.44 2.17 -3.70
CA GLY A 346 9.64 2.90 -4.06
C GLY A 346 9.67 4.29 -3.44
N ILE A 347 10.81 4.65 -2.86
CA ILE A 347 11.15 6.00 -2.43
C ILE A 347 12.28 6.49 -3.31
N THR A 348 12.01 7.52 -4.12
CA THR A 348 13.02 8.14 -4.97
C THR A 348 13.33 9.54 -4.46
N LYS A 349 14.62 9.90 -4.54
CA LYS A 349 15.13 11.24 -4.26
C LYS A 349 16.22 11.57 -5.25
N HIS A 350 16.08 12.71 -5.92
CA HIS A 350 17.11 13.24 -6.80
C HIS A 350 17.44 14.68 -6.43
N SER A 351 18.72 15.03 -6.56
CA SER A 351 19.19 16.39 -6.46
C SER A 351 19.75 16.81 -7.81
N TYR A 352 19.21 17.89 -8.37
CA TYR A 352 19.62 18.45 -9.64
C TYR A 352 20.31 19.79 -9.44
N GLN A 353 21.20 20.12 -10.36
CA GLN A 353 21.77 21.45 -10.49
C GLN A 353 21.60 21.95 -11.90
N HIS A 354 21.00 23.13 -12.03
CA HIS A 354 20.86 23.82 -13.31
C HIS A 354 22.24 24.07 -13.92
N ASN A 355 22.40 23.71 -15.19
CA ASN A 355 23.70 23.70 -15.88
C ASN A 355 24.33 25.10 -15.94
N VAL A 356 23.51 26.13 -16.20
CA VAL A 356 23.92 27.55 -16.26
C VAL A 356 23.88 28.24 -14.89
N THR A 357 22.71 28.40 -14.27
CA THR A 357 22.53 29.22 -13.06
C THR A 357 23.12 28.58 -11.79
N LYS A 358 23.48 27.30 -11.85
CA LYS A 358 23.96 26.49 -10.72
C LYS A 358 22.96 26.36 -9.56
N ALA A 359 21.72 26.83 -9.74
CA ALA A 359 20.63 26.64 -8.80
C ALA A 359 20.39 25.15 -8.55
N ARG A 360 20.08 24.78 -7.31
CA ARG A 360 19.83 23.40 -6.91
C ARG A 360 18.34 23.17 -6.69
N ALA A 361 17.86 22.02 -7.14
CA ALA A 361 16.50 21.55 -6.92
C ALA A 361 16.53 20.11 -6.41
N SER A 362 15.61 19.77 -5.52
CA SER A 362 15.45 18.43 -4.96
C SER A 362 14.06 17.90 -5.30
N THR A 363 14.00 16.70 -5.86
CA THR A 363 12.74 16.03 -6.17
C THR A 363 12.61 14.79 -5.31
N GLU A 364 11.43 14.55 -4.76
CA GLU A 364 11.09 13.31 -4.07
C GLU A 364 9.80 12.70 -4.63
N ALA A 365 9.77 11.38 -4.74
CA ALA A 365 8.55 10.63 -5.10
C ALA A 365 8.32 9.47 -4.11
N ARG A 366 7.08 9.01 -4.07
CA ARG A 366 6.61 7.86 -3.29
C ARG A 366 5.73 7.04 -4.22
N ASP A 367 6.32 6.04 -4.87
CA ASP A 367 5.69 5.31 -5.96
C ASP A 367 5.36 3.88 -5.52
N LEU A 368 4.21 3.38 -5.95
CA LEU A 368 3.72 2.02 -5.76
C LEU A 368 3.72 1.32 -7.11
N TYR A 369 4.22 0.10 -7.16
CA TYR A 369 4.28 -0.70 -8.39
C TYR A 369 3.67 -2.06 -8.12
N TYR A 370 2.83 -2.55 -9.03
CA TYR A 370 2.27 -3.89 -8.95
C TYR A 370 1.94 -4.40 -10.34
N SER A 371 2.04 -5.71 -10.51
CA SER A 371 1.92 -6.32 -11.82
C SER A 371 1.16 -7.63 -11.77
N ARG A 372 0.68 -8.05 -12.94
CA ARG A 372 0.05 -9.34 -13.14
C ARG A 372 0.39 -9.87 -14.53
N MET A 373 0.74 -11.14 -14.59
CA MET A 373 0.85 -11.90 -15.83
C MET A 373 -0.45 -12.69 -16.06
N ILE A 374 -1.06 -12.56 -17.23
CA ILE A 374 -2.27 -13.28 -17.66
C ILE A 374 -1.94 -13.98 -18.99
N GLY A 375 -1.59 -15.26 -18.92
CA GLY A 375 -1.11 -15.99 -20.10
C GLY A 375 0.14 -15.32 -20.69
N SER A 376 0.05 -14.86 -21.94
CA SER A 376 1.12 -14.13 -22.65
C SER A 376 1.02 -12.60 -22.52
N CYS A 377 0.08 -12.08 -21.72
CA CYS A 377 -0.10 -10.66 -21.50
C CYS A 377 0.44 -10.26 -20.12
N GLY A 378 1.44 -9.39 -20.07
CA GLY A 378 1.93 -8.79 -18.83
C GLY A 378 1.39 -7.37 -18.67
N VAL A 379 0.89 -7.06 -17.48
CA VAL A 379 0.43 -5.71 -17.13
C VAL A 379 1.16 -5.24 -15.89
N LEU A 380 1.85 -4.10 -15.99
CA LEU A 380 2.43 -3.38 -14.87
C LEU A 380 1.66 -2.08 -14.67
N VAL A 381 1.33 -1.76 -13.43
CA VAL A 381 0.73 -0.49 -13.03
C VAL A 381 1.64 0.16 -12.01
N TRP A 382 1.83 1.47 -12.13
CA TRP A 382 2.41 2.29 -11.08
C TRP A 382 1.51 3.45 -10.74
N ASP A 383 1.58 3.85 -9.47
CA ASP A 383 0.79 4.94 -8.91
C ASP A 383 1.61 5.64 -7.83
N PHE A 384 1.17 6.81 -7.37
CA PHE A 384 1.85 7.58 -6.33
C PHE A 384 1.06 7.59 -5.01
N VAL A 385 1.78 7.82 -3.92
CA VAL A 385 1.22 7.99 -2.57
C VAL A 385 1.00 9.48 -2.29
N ASP A 386 -0.20 9.84 -1.83
CA ASP A 386 -0.52 11.21 -1.46
C ASP A 386 0.16 11.60 -0.14
N ASP A 387 -0.03 10.75 0.87
CA ASP A 387 0.46 10.96 2.23
C ASP A 387 1.10 9.68 2.79
N ASP A 388 2.24 9.80 3.47
CA ASP A 388 2.89 8.67 4.16
C ASP A 388 3.37 9.13 5.55
N ASP A 389 2.83 8.52 6.60
CA ASP A 389 3.17 8.86 7.98
C ASP A 389 4.56 8.34 8.40
N LEU A 390 5.03 7.26 7.77
CA LEU A 390 6.30 6.61 8.10
C LEU A 390 7.46 7.19 7.27
N TYR A 391 7.18 7.54 6.01
CA TYR A 391 8.14 8.14 5.09
C TYR A 391 7.64 9.46 4.50
N PRO A 392 7.35 10.48 5.32
CA PRO A 392 6.88 11.77 4.84
C PRO A 392 7.91 12.44 3.93
N LEU A 393 7.46 13.38 3.10
CA LEU A 393 8.36 14.23 2.32
C LEU A 393 9.25 15.06 3.24
N LYS A 394 10.52 15.23 2.88
CA LYS A 394 11.43 16.05 3.68
C LYS A 394 11.12 17.53 3.51
N CYS A 395 11.37 18.35 4.53
CA CYS A 395 11.20 19.81 4.43
C CYS A 395 12.08 20.45 3.35
N SER A 396 13.19 19.79 2.98
CA SER A 396 14.07 20.23 1.90
C SER A 396 13.60 19.80 0.51
N THR A 397 12.43 19.16 0.38
CA THR A 397 11.83 18.79 -0.91
C THR A 397 11.37 20.04 -1.64
N PHE A 398 11.88 20.26 -2.84
CA PHE A 398 11.45 21.35 -3.70
C PHE A 398 10.20 20.94 -4.50
N ILE A 399 10.23 19.73 -5.06
CA ILE A 399 9.16 19.17 -5.89
C ILE A 399 8.79 17.78 -5.41
N LYS A 400 7.49 17.57 -5.21
CA LYS A 400 6.89 16.25 -5.12
C LYS A 400 6.61 15.77 -6.55
N ARG A 401 7.23 14.66 -6.95
CA ARG A 401 6.94 14.01 -8.22
C ARG A 401 5.86 12.96 -7.99
N ASN A 402 4.78 13.06 -8.75
CA ASN A 402 3.67 12.11 -8.72
C ASN A 402 3.57 11.44 -10.08
N THR A 403 3.87 10.14 -10.14
CA THR A 403 3.79 9.36 -11.38
C THR A 403 2.67 8.32 -11.30
N VAL A 404 1.89 8.22 -12.37
CA VAL A 404 0.83 7.21 -12.49
C VAL A 404 0.73 6.77 -13.93
N GLY A 405 0.67 5.45 -14.15
CA GLY A 405 0.66 4.92 -15.48
C GLY A 405 0.57 3.40 -15.51
N ALA A 406 0.61 2.88 -16.72
CA ALA A 406 0.58 1.45 -16.95
C ALA A 406 1.32 1.05 -18.22
N LEU A 407 1.87 -0.15 -18.18
CA LEU A 407 2.49 -0.83 -19.30
C LEU A 407 1.76 -2.14 -19.56
N VAL A 408 1.41 -2.38 -20.82
CA VAL A 408 0.86 -3.64 -21.33
C VAL A 408 1.85 -4.23 -22.32
N LEU A 409 2.31 -5.45 -22.03
CA LEU A 409 3.20 -6.22 -22.89
C LEU A 409 2.49 -7.48 -23.38
N ARG A 410 2.30 -7.62 -24.68
CA ARG A 410 1.66 -8.82 -25.27
C ARG A 410 2.17 -9.12 -26.68
N PRO A 411 2.04 -10.35 -27.18
CA PRO A 411 2.28 -10.65 -28.58
C PRO A 411 1.28 -9.92 -29.47
N GLU A 412 1.76 -9.25 -30.52
CA GLU A 412 0.91 -8.74 -31.60
C GLU A 412 1.60 -8.94 -32.96
N MET A 413 0.79 -8.98 -34.02
CA MET A 413 1.28 -8.98 -35.39
C MET A 413 1.70 -7.56 -35.79
N CYS A 414 2.96 -7.37 -36.14
CA CYS A 414 3.46 -6.10 -36.65
C CYS A 414 3.04 -5.86 -38.11
N SER A 415 3.23 -4.64 -38.60
CA SER A 415 2.89 -4.24 -39.98
C SER A 415 3.63 -5.01 -41.08
N ASP A 416 4.77 -5.63 -40.75
CA ASP A 416 5.55 -6.50 -41.62
C ASP A 416 5.12 -7.98 -41.58
N GLY A 417 4.07 -8.31 -40.84
CA GLY A 417 3.54 -9.66 -40.71
C GLY A 417 4.32 -10.58 -39.77
N VAL A 418 5.27 -10.06 -38.99
CA VAL A 418 5.98 -10.83 -37.97
C VAL A 418 5.35 -10.60 -36.59
N GLU A 419 5.07 -11.70 -35.89
CA GLU A 419 4.61 -11.65 -34.49
C GLU A 419 5.78 -11.26 -33.58
N ARG A 420 5.59 -10.19 -32.80
CA ARG A 420 6.58 -9.67 -31.85
C ARG A 420 5.95 -9.37 -30.51
N MET A 421 6.76 -9.27 -29.46
CA MET A 421 6.32 -8.72 -28.19
C MET A 421 6.17 -7.21 -28.32
N VAL A 422 4.96 -6.71 -28.15
CA VAL A 422 4.64 -5.28 -28.21
C VAL A 422 4.45 -4.74 -26.82
N CYS A 423 5.14 -3.63 -26.54
CA CYS A 423 4.97 -2.84 -25.35
C CYS A 423 4.16 -1.59 -25.69
N ARG A 424 3.06 -1.41 -24.96
CA ARG A 424 2.22 -0.20 -24.97
C ARG A 424 2.29 0.41 -23.58
N ASN A 425 2.69 1.66 -23.48
CA ASN A 425 2.90 2.36 -22.21
C ASN A 425 2.20 3.72 -22.24
N ILE A 426 1.51 4.06 -21.16
CA ILE A 426 1.03 5.41 -20.89
C ILE A 426 1.45 5.83 -19.50
N CYS A 427 2.13 6.97 -19.40
CA CYS A 427 2.65 7.52 -18.16
C CYS A 427 2.20 8.98 -18.00
N THR A 428 1.52 9.29 -16.91
CA THR A 428 1.33 10.66 -16.45
C THR A 428 2.34 10.99 -15.37
N ASP A 429 3.14 12.03 -15.60
CA ASP A 429 4.14 12.54 -14.67
C ASP A 429 3.80 13.98 -14.28
N MET A 430 3.63 14.22 -12.98
CA MET A 430 3.22 15.51 -12.43
C MET A 430 4.27 16.00 -11.44
N GLN A 431 4.73 17.22 -11.64
CA GLN A 431 5.68 17.92 -10.80
C GLN A 431 4.94 18.96 -9.96
N ILE A 432 4.77 18.68 -8.68
CA ILE A 432 4.03 19.50 -7.71
C ILE A 432 5.03 20.28 -6.85
N PRO A 433 5.15 21.61 -7.00
CA PRO A 433 6.02 22.42 -6.16
C PRO A 433 5.52 22.42 -4.72
N VAL A 434 6.41 22.20 -3.74
CA VAL A 434 6.04 22.13 -2.32
C VAL A 434 6.29 23.48 -1.62
N ASN A 435 7.35 24.21 -1.98
CA ASN A 435 7.76 25.46 -1.31
C ASN A 435 8.41 26.48 -2.26
N SER A 436 8.05 26.48 -3.54
CA SER A 436 8.77 27.24 -4.56
C SER A 436 7.91 27.65 -5.75
N PRO A 437 8.33 28.68 -6.51
CA PRO A 437 7.69 28.97 -7.79
C PRO A 437 7.79 27.77 -8.72
N LYS A 438 6.84 27.69 -9.66
CA LYS A 438 6.84 26.68 -10.72
C LYS A 438 8.19 26.70 -11.44
N PRO A 439 8.85 25.54 -11.59
CA PRO A 439 10.12 25.50 -12.29
C PRO A 439 9.91 25.77 -13.78
N PRO A 440 10.85 26.44 -14.47
CA PRO A 440 10.87 26.47 -15.93
C PRO A 440 11.25 25.07 -16.42
N LEU A 441 10.30 24.35 -17.00
CA LEU A 441 10.50 23.02 -17.56
C LEU A 441 10.09 23.02 -19.03
N ASN A 442 11.00 22.66 -19.93
CA ASN A 442 10.64 22.33 -21.31
C ASN A 442 10.00 20.93 -21.32
N VAL A 443 8.67 20.88 -21.22
CA VAL A 443 7.90 19.63 -21.07
C VAL A 443 8.12 18.68 -22.25
N ALA A 444 8.27 19.22 -23.47
CA ALA A 444 8.48 18.42 -24.68
C ALA A 444 9.83 17.68 -24.67
N GLU A 445 10.90 18.39 -24.35
CA GLU A 445 12.24 17.82 -24.28
C GLU A 445 12.37 16.81 -23.13
N PHE A 446 11.76 17.13 -21.99
CA PHE A 446 11.66 16.23 -20.85
C PHE A 446 10.96 14.91 -21.20
N ALA A 447 9.83 14.98 -21.90
CA ALA A 447 9.05 13.81 -22.28
C ALA A 447 9.84 12.86 -23.18
N LEU A 448 10.39 13.38 -24.28
CA LEU A 448 11.10 12.57 -25.27
C LEU A 448 12.30 11.85 -24.66
N LEU A 449 13.06 12.52 -23.81
CA LEU A 449 14.31 11.97 -23.30
C LEU A 449 14.08 10.81 -22.31
N GLU A 450 13.07 10.91 -21.45
CA GLU A 450 12.74 9.85 -20.49
C GLU A 450 12.20 8.59 -21.18
N ASP A 451 11.24 8.74 -22.10
CA ASP A 451 10.62 7.60 -22.77
C ASP A 451 11.58 6.91 -23.75
N MET A 452 12.50 7.67 -24.36
CA MET A 452 13.55 7.10 -25.21
C MET A 452 14.55 6.28 -24.40
N MET A 453 14.97 6.78 -23.22
CA MET A 453 15.82 6.02 -22.31
C MET A 453 15.16 4.73 -21.85
N LEU A 454 13.87 4.78 -21.55
CA LEU A 454 13.09 3.60 -21.19
C LEU A 454 13.07 2.59 -22.34
N TYR A 455 12.76 3.03 -23.56
CA TYR A 455 12.78 2.16 -24.75
C TYR A 455 14.13 1.48 -24.95
N GLU A 456 15.24 2.22 -24.92
CA GLU A 456 16.58 1.65 -25.12
C GLU A 456 16.95 0.64 -24.03
N SER A 457 16.61 0.92 -22.76
CA SER A 457 16.84 0.00 -21.66
C SER A 457 16.07 -1.32 -21.82
N ILE A 458 14.81 -1.26 -22.25
CA ILE A 458 14.01 -2.47 -22.49
C ILE A 458 14.54 -3.21 -23.73
N LYS A 459 14.84 -2.48 -24.80
CA LYS A 459 15.34 -3.06 -26.05
C LYS A 459 16.63 -3.84 -25.83
N GLU A 460 17.58 -3.29 -25.09
CA GLU A 460 18.85 -3.94 -24.78
C GLU A 460 18.66 -5.27 -24.03
N GLY A 461 17.73 -5.31 -23.06
CA GLY A 461 17.50 -6.51 -22.25
C GLY A 461 16.55 -7.54 -22.87
N ALA A 462 15.58 -7.10 -23.68
CA ALA A 462 14.48 -7.95 -24.15
C ALA A 462 14.72 -8.55 -25.54
N THR A 463 15.51 -7.90 -26.41
CA THR A 463 15.68 -8.29 -27.81
C THR A 463 16.55 -9.55 -27.95
N ASP A 464 16.03 -10.58 -28.63
CA ASP A 464 16.72 -11.86 -28.85
C ASP A 464 17.30 -12.00 -30.28
N TRP A 465 16.72 -11.31 -31.27
CA TRP A 465 17.24 -11.28 -32.65
C TRP A 465 17.15 -9.88 -33.27
N GLN A 466 17.91 -9.63 -34.32
CA GLN A 466 17.85 -8.39 -35.08
C GLN A 466 17.03 -8.60 -36.35
N ASP A 467 16.33 -7.56 -36.79
CA ASP A 467 15.71 -7.59 -38.12
C ASP A 467 16.83 -7.72 -39.15
N THR A 468 16.71 -8.68 -40.07
CA THR A 468 17.62 -8.76 -41.22
C THR A 468 17.41 -7.50 -42.05
N VAL A 469 18.41 -6.62 -42.08
CA VAL A 469 18.43 -5.44 -42.95
C VAL A 469 18.22 -5.93 -44.38
N ALA A 470 17.07 -5.59 -44.96
CA ALA A 470 16.77 -5.84 -46.37
C ALA A 470 17.39 -4.74 -47.24
#